data_AF-A0A2H5V2N0-F1
#
_entry.id   AF-A0A2H5V2N0-F1
#
_cell.length_a   1.000
_cell.length_b   1.000
_cell.length_c   1.000
_cell.angle_alpha   90.00
_cell.angle_beta   90.00
_cell.angle_gamma   90.00
#
_symmetry.space_group_name_H-M   'P 1'
#
loop_
_entity.id
_entity.type
_entity.pdbx_description
1 polymer ?
#
loop_
_entity_poly.entity_id
_entity_poly.type
_entity_poly.pdbx_seq_one_letter_code
_entity_poly.pdbx_strand_id
1 'polypeptide(L)'
;MAREALAELLTYVDFSKSFEKVRGYLKLFRRRLYDMRYGHEAREASVRLTIAVICRNKPRAREQEDVRMRIWLTYKQETQRPADIPAQQQG
;
A
#
# COMPACT_ATOMS: atom_id res chain seq x y z
N MET A 1 12.66 -2.72 -8.88
CA MET A 1 12.12 -3.45 -7.69
C MET A 1 11.06 -2.64 -6.92
N ALA A 2 11.40 -1.77 -5.96
CA ALA A 2 10.39 -1.11 -5.11
C ALA A 2 9.43 -0.19 -5.88
N ARG A 3 9.97 0.65 -6.78
CA ARG A 3 9.18 1.59 -7.59
C ARG A 3 8.20 0.90 -8.53
N GLU A 4 8.64 -0.19 -9.18
CA GLU A 4 7.79 -1.01 -10.07
C GLU A 4 6.68 -1.71 -9.30
N ALA A 5 7.02 -2.33 -8.16
CA ALA A 5 6.04 -3.00 -7.31
C ALA A 5 5.02 -2.00 -6.72
N LEU A 6 5.44 -0.76 -6.44
CA LEU A 6 4.52 0.31 -6.05
C LEU A 6 3.61 0.72 -7.20
N ALA A 7 4.16 0.96 -8.40
CA ALA A 7 3.37 1.31 -9.58
C ALA A 7 2.34 0.23 -9.91
N GLU A 8 2.74 -1.04 -9.88
CA GLU A 8 1.85 -2.19 -10.05
C GLU A 8 0.78 -2.24 -8.95
N LEU A 9 1.14 -2.04 -7.67
CA LEU A 9 0.15 -2.02 -6.60
C LEU A 9 -0.89 -0.90 -6.78
N LEU A 10 -0.48 0.26 -7.31
CA LEU A 10 -1.34 1.40 -7.60
C LEU A 10 -2.33 1.14 -8.75
N THR A 11 -2.09 0.17 -9.64
CA THR A 11 -3.07 -0.19 -10.68
C THR A 11 -4.26 -0.97 -10.11
N TYR A 12 -4.04 -1.71 -9.02
CA TYR A 12 -5.05 -2.56 -8.39
C TYR A 12 -5.73 -1.90 -7.19
N VAL A 13 -4.99 -1.05 -6.45
CA VAL A 13 -5.43 -0.52 -5.16
C VAL A 13 -5.64 0.98 -5.24
N ASP A 14 -6.88 1.38 -5.00
CA ASP A 14 -7.23 2.78 -4.81
C ASP A 14 -6.96 3.22 -3.36
N PHE A 15 -5.84 3.93 -3.15
CA PHE A 15 -5.42 4.46 -1.85
C PHE A 15 -6.17 5.74 -1.43
N SER A 16 -7.05 6.28 -2.28
CA SER A 16 -7.95 7.37 -1.86
C SER A 16 -8.99 6.90 -0.83
N LYS A 17 -9.32 5.61 -0.87
CA LYS A 17 -10.26 4.93 0.04
C LYS A 17 -9.71 4.86 1.46
N SER A 18 -10.58 4.51 2.41
CA SER A 18 -10.18 4.30 3.81
C SER A 18 -9.16 3.16 3.92
N PHE A 19 -8.25 3.28 4.89
CA PHE A 19 -7.25 2.24 5.15
C PHE A 19 -7.88 0.86 5.39
N GLU A 20 -9.06 0.81 6.03
CA GLU A 20 -9.79 -0.44 6.24
C GLU A 20 -10.21 -1.13 4.93
N LYS A 21 -10.65 -0.35 3.93
CA LYS A 21 -11.00 -0.88 2.59
C LYS A 21 -9.75 -1.37 1.86
N VAL A 22 -8.65 -0.60 1.90
CA VAL A 22 -7.35 -0.99 1.34
C VAL A 22 -6.84 -2.28 1.97
N ARG A 23 -6.91 -2.37 3.30
CA ARG A 23 -6.52 -3.54 4.09
C ARG A 23 -7.38 -4.77 3.77
N GLY A 24 -8.68 -4.58 3.59
CA GLY A 24 -9.63 -5.63 3.21
C GLY A 24 -9.34 -6.21 1.83
N TYR A 25 -9.12 -5.35 0.84
CA TYR A 25 -8.83 -5.75 -0.54
C TYR A 25 -7.59 -6.66 -0.63
N LEU A 26 -6.56 -6.34 0.15
CA LEU A 26 -5.30 -7.09 0.15
C LEU A 26 -5.23 -8.24 1.17
N LYS A 27 -6.35 -8.58 1.85
CA LYS A 27 -6.48 -9.66 2.86
C LYS A 27 -5.27 -9.78 3.81
N LEU A 28 -4.86 -8.67 4.44
CA LEU A 28 -3.81 -8.70 5.47
C LEU A 28 -4.18 -9.56 6.69
N PHE A 29 -5.47 -9.59 6.99
CA PHE A 29 -6.03 -10.40 8.06
C PHE A 29 -7.21 -11.20 7.53
N ARG A 30 -7.48 -12.36 8.14
CA ARG A 30 -8.54 -13.31 7.76
C ARG A 30 -9.93 -12.76 8.13
N ARG A 31 -10.31 -11.60 7.58
CA ARG A 31 -11.70 -11.13 7.63
C ARG A 31 -12.47 -11.83 6.50
N ARG A 32 -13.55 -12.53 6.88
CA ARG A 32 -14.54 -13.14 5.97
C ARG A 32 -15.33 -12.03 5.27
N LEU A 33 -14.71 -11.27 4.37
CA LEU A 33 -15.44 -10.46 3.41
C LEU A 33 -15.51 -11.30 2.13
N TYR A 34 -16.64 -11.98 1.97
CA TYR A 34 -16.94 -12.90 0.87
C TYR A 34 -17.03 -12.19 -0.50
N ASP A 35 -17.07 -10.85 -0.50
CA ASP A 35 -17.47 -10.04 -1.67
C ASP A 35 -16.37 -9.16 -2.27
N MET A 36 -15.15 -9.19 -1.73
CA MET A 36 -14.05 -8.44 -2.34
C MET A 36 -13.37 -9.31 -3.41
N ARG A 37 -13.57 -8.95 -4.69
CA ARG A 37 -12.84 -9.50 -5.83
C ARG A 37 -11.35 -9.50 -5.51
N TYR A 38 -10.85 -10.69 -5.30
CA TYR A 38 -9.47 -11.00 -4.96
C TYR A 38 -8.55 -10.65 -6.12
N GLY A 39 -7.57 -9.77 -5.90
CA GLY A 39 -6.42 -9.62 -6.80
C GLY A 39 -5.23 -10.38 -6.24
N HIS A 40 -4.99 -11.61 -6.69
CA HIS A 40 -3.76 -12.37 -6.38
C HIS A 40 -2.52 -11.51 -6.67
N GLU A 41 -2.55 -10.86 -7.82
CA GLU A 41 -1.52 -9.97 -8.34
C GLU A 41 -1.25 -8.80 -7.38
N ALA A 42 -2.31 -8.14 -6.89
CA ALA A 42 -2.17 -7.05 -5.92
C ALA A 42 -1.51 -7.51 -4.61
N ARG A 43 -1.78 -8.75 -4.18
CA ARG A 43 -1.15 -9.32 -2.99
C ARG A 43 0.33 -9.60 -3.23
N GLU A 44 0.69 -10.17 -4.38
CA GLU A 44 2.10 -10.41 -4.75
C GLU A 44 2.88 -9.12 -4.91
N ALA A 45 2.33 -8.14 -5.62
CA ALA A 45 2.90 -6.80 -5.76
C ALA A 45 3.15 -6.18 -4.38
N SER A 46 2.19 -6.30 -3.47
CA SER A 46 2.32 -5.81 -2.09
C SER A 46 3.43 -6.53 -1.30
N VAL A 47 3.57 -7.85 -1.45
CA VAL A 47 4.65 -8.62 -0.81
C VAL A 47 6.01 -8.24 -1.38
N ARG A 48 6.15 -8.15 -2.71
CA ARG A 48 7.38 -7.70 -3.39
C ARG A 48 7.78 -6.30 -2.96
N LEU A 49 6.82 -5.38 -2.88
CA LEU A 49 7.05 -4.02 -2.38
C LEU A 49 7.54 -4.05 -0.93
N THR A 50 6.90 -4.85 -0.08
CA THR A 50 7.32 -4.95 1.33
C THR A 50 8.74 -5.49 1.44
N ILE A 51 9.06 -6.58 0.72
CA ILE A 51 10.43 -7.14 0.65
C ILE A 51 11.43 -6.07 0.22
N ALA A 52 11.10 -5.29 -0.80
CA ALA A 52 11.98 -4.25 -1.33
C ALA A 52 12.15 -3.05 -0.38
N VAL A 53 11.13 -2.71 0.43
CA VAL A 53 11.18 -1.60 1.39
C VAL A 53 11.91 -1.98 2.68
N ILE A 54 11.72 -3.20 3.18
CA ILE A 54 12.30 -3.64 4.46
C ILE A 54 13.54 -4.53 4.28
N CYS A 55 13.96 -4.82 3.05
CA CYS A 55 15.09 -5.68 2.68
C CYS A 55 15.06 -7.08 3.34
N ARG A 56 13.86 -7.68 3.51
CA ARG A 56 13.67 -8.97 4.19
C ARG A 56 12.86 -9.93 3.33
N ASN A 57 13.38 -11.14 3.12
CA ASN A 57 12.81 -12.11 2.18
C ASN A 57 11.49 -12.80 2.60
N LYS A 58 10.95 -12.55 3.79
CA LYS A 58 9.65 -13.08 4.25
C LYS A 58 9.02 -12.11 5.25
N PRO A 59 8.41 -11.00 4.79
CA PRO A 59 7.84 -10.00 5.69
C PRO A 59 6.62 -10.56 6.42
N ARG A 60 6.59 -10.38 7.74
CA ARG A 60 5.45 -10.71 8.60
C ARG A 60 4.24 -9.85 8.22
N ALA A 61 3.04 -10.32 8.56
CA ALA A 61 1.80 -9.58 8.27
C ALA A 61 1.81 -8.15 8.83
N ARG A 62 2.37 -7.96 10.04
CA ARG A 62 2.52 -6.63 10.66
C ARG A 62 3.44 -5.71 9.86
N GLU A 63 4.59 -6.22 9.39
CA GLU A 63 5.52 -5.44 8.56
C GLU A 63 4.88 -5.03 7.23
N GLN A 64 4.09 -5.93 6.64
CA GLN A 64 3.31 -5.62 5.43
C GLN A 64 2.20 -4.58 5.69
N GLU A 65 1.58 -4.59 6.87
CA GLU A 65 0.59 -3.58 7.26
C GLU A 65 1.24 -2.22 7.48
N ASP A 66 2.38 -2.17 8.16
CA ASP A 66 3.12 -0.94 8.43
C ASP A 66 3.56 -0.24 7.12
N VAL A 67 4.08 -1.00 6.16
CA VAL A 67 4.44 -0.47 4.83
C VAL A 67 3.21 0.12 4.12
N ARG A 68 2.06 -0.54 4.19
CA ARG A 68 0.82 -0.05 3.56
C ARG A 68 0.24 1.16 4.25
N MET A 69 0.31 1.21 5.58
CA MET A 69 -0.11 2.38 6.35
C MET A 69 0.72 3.58 5.94
N ARG A 70 2.04 3.43 5.80
CA ARG A 70 2.92 4.49 5.31
C ARG A 70 2.53 4.94 3.91
N ILE A 71 2.34 4.01 2.96
CA ILE A 71 1.91 4.34 1.59
C ILE A 71 0.57 5.09 1.61
N TRP A 72 -0.40 4.62 2.39
CA TRP A 72 -1.70 5.26 2.51
C TRP A 72 -1.59 6.67 3.08
N LEU A 73 -0.84 6.86 4.18
CA LEU A 73 -0.60 8.17 4.76
C LEU A 73 0.11 9.11 3.78
N THR A 74 1.16 8.66 3.10
CA THR A 74 1.86 9.44 2.08
C THR A 74 0.92 9.82 0.94
N TYR A 75 0.11 8.89 0.43
CA TYR A 75 -0.88 9.18 -0.61
C TYR A 75 -1.87 10.26 -0.14
N LYS A 76 -2.39 10.15 1.09
CA LYS A 76 -3.32 11.15 1.63
C LYS A 76 -2.66 12.50 1.84
N GLN A 77 -1.41 12.53 2.29
CA GLN A 77 -0.64 13.77 2.44
C GLN A 77 -0.39 14.46 1.10
N GLU A 78 0.03 13.72 0.08
CA GLU A 78 0.29 14.26 -1.26
C GLU A 78 -1.00 14.69 -1.99
N THR A 79 -2.12 13.99 -1.77
CA THR A 79 -3.40 14.29 -2.45
C THR A 79 -4.33 15.24 -1.71
N GLN A 80 -4.14 15.47 -0.41
CA GLN A 80 -4.87 16.48 0.37
C GLN A 80 -4.11 17.78 0.53
N ARG A 81 -2.84 17.84 0.13
CA ARG A 81 -2.15 19.11 0.03
C ARG A 81 -2.89 19.98 -1.00
N PRO A 82 -3.23 21.24 -0.66
CA PRO A 82 -3.62 22.21 -1.68
C PRO A 82 -2.53 22.23 -2.75
N ALA A 83 -2.93 22.24 -4.02
CA ALA A 83 -2.02 22.12 -5.17
C ALA A 83 -0.87 23.15 -5.19
N ASP A 84 -0.93 24.18 -4.34
CA ASP A 84 0.01 25.30 -4.26
C ASP A 84 1.04 25.24 -3.12
N ILE A 85 1.10 24.17 -2.31
CA ILE A 85 2.12 24.08 -1.23
C ILE A 85 3.26 23.14 -1.67
N PRO A 86 4.41 23.67 -2.11
CA PRO A 86 5.54 22.84 -2.51
C PRO A 86 6.01 21.99 -1.32
N ALA A 87 6.12 20.69 -1.55
CA ALA A 87 6.72 19.77 -0.59
C ALA A 87 8.17 20.20 -0.35
N GLN A 88 8.43 20.84 0.80
CA GLN A 88 9.80 21.11 1.24
C GLN A 88 10.52 19.75 1.32
N GLN A 89 11.37 19.49 0.34
CA GLN A 89 12.38 18.44 0.41
C GLN A 89 13.33 18.85 1.51
N GLN A 90 13.19 18.24 2.69
CA GLN A 90 14.18 18.36 3.76
C GLN A 90 15.44 17.63 3.29
N GLY A 91 16.55 18.37 3.24
CA GLY A 91 17.88 17.88 2.91
C GLY A 91 18.53 17.06 4.01
#